data_AF-A0A2G5CD86-F1
#
_entry.id   AF-A0A2G5CD86-F1
#
_cell.length_a   1.000
_cell.length_b   1.000
_cell.length_c   1.000
_cell.angle_alpha   90.00
_cell.angle_beta   90.00
_cell.angle_gamma   90.00
#
_symmetry.space_group_name_H-M   'P 1'
#
loop_
_entity.id
_entity.type
_entity.pdbx_description
1 polymer ?
#
loop_
_entity_poly.entity_id
_entity_poly.type
_entity_poly.pdbx_seq_one_letter_code
_entity_poly.pdbx_strand_id
1 'polypeptide(L)'
;MASPSRLEDEDVFGGDFPGNLRKSGQKRSFGDLDDDDDDLFGSKKGSIKAEETAPGVATGMILSLRESLQSCKDTLGTCEAELEDTKSEIQKWYSAFQNEPGIGPGSFPEPGLVVRYLQTVKSSEVSLKEQLEKAKKKEAAFIVTFAKREQEITELKAVVRDLRAQLKPPSMQARKLLLDPAIHEEFTRLKNLVEEKEKKVKELQDNVAAVNFTPQSKMGKMLMAKCRTLQEENEEIGTLASEGKIHELGMKLALQKSQNAELRNQFEGLREYMEGLTNEVEKSNEMVLTLKQQLEEKDLEIKTIRDALYKKELKEEHKDDSAVDAKSDEAISGKAEIEV
;
A
#
# COMPACT_ATOMS: atom_id res chain seq x y z
N MET A 1 -54.70 -5.21 -8.14
CA MET A 1 -54.43 -6.25 -7.12
C MET A 1 -54.36 -5.59 -5.76
N ALA A 2 -54.76 -6.32 -4.73
CA ALA A 2 -55.18 -5.81 -3.43
C ALA A 2 -54.05 -5.30 -2.51
N SER A 3 -54.46 -4.37 -1.64
CA SER A 3 -53.96 -4.00 -0.30
C SER A 3 -52.79 -3.01 -0.15
N PRO A 4 -53.01 -1.87 0.55
CA PRO A 4 -52.02 -0.81 0.78
C PRO A 4 -51.51 -0.74 2.24
N SER A 5 -50.29 -0.25 2.44
CA SER A 5 -49.73 0.20 3.73
C SER A 5 -49.20 1.62 3.54
N ARG A 6 -50.08 2.62 3.73
CA ARG A 6 -50.32 3.43 4.95
C ARG A 6 -49.42 4.66 5.00
N LEU A 7 -50.06 5.80 4.74
CA LEU A 7 -49.56 7.18 4.69
C LEU A 7 -49.72 7.91 6.04
N GLU A 8 -49.20 9.15 6.05
CA GLU A 8 -49.52 10.34 6.87
C GLU A 8 -48.60 10.55 8.08
N ASP A 9 -47.72 11.57 8.09
CA ASP A 9 -47.89 13.04 8.06
C ASP A 9 -48.22 13.65 9.43
N GLU A 10 -47.55 14.77 9.68
CA GLU A 10 -47.41 15.47 10.96
C GLU A 10 -48.59 16.39 11.33
N ASP A 11 -48.56 16.79 12.61
CA ASP A 11 -49.08 18.02 13.25
C ASP A 11 -50.45 18.02 13.97
N VAL A 12 -50.46 18.87 15.03
CA VAL A 12 -51.57 19.50 15.77
C VAL A 12 -51.66 19.16 17.28
N PHE A 13 -50.96 20.00 18.07
CA PHE A 13 -51.45 20.90 19.14
C PHE A 13 -52.53 20.44 20.15
N GLY A 14 -52.23 20.61 21.45
CA GLY A 14 -53.19 20.87 22.57
C GLY A 14 -54.12 19.70 22.94
N GLY A 15 -54.12 19.15 24.14
CA GLY A 15 -54.37 19.85 25.41
C GLY A 15 -55.87 19.88 25.71
N ASP A 16 -56.38 18.92 26.49
CA ASP A 16 -57.22 19.16 27.68
C ASP A 16 -57.76 17.87 28.35
N PHE A 17 -57.84 17.94 29.68
CA PHE A 17 -58.24 16.93 30.68
C PHE A 17 -59.76 16.62 30.67
N PRO A 18 -60.26 15.58 31.40
CA PRO A 18 -60.57 15.69 32.83
C PRO A 18 -60.10 14.46 33.63
N GLY A 19 -59.73 14.58 34.90
CA GLY A 19 -60.73 14.38 35.95
C GLY A 19 -60.46 13.11 36.75
N ASN A 20 -59.89 13.31 37.93
CA ASN A 20 -60.15 12.61 39.19
C ASN A 20 -60.86 11.22 39.15
N LEU A 21 -60.20 10.22 39.76
CA LEU A 21 -60.61 9.60 41.05
C LEU A 21 -60.48 8.06 41.07
N ARG A 22 -59.96 7.57 42.21
CA ARG A 22 -60.16 6.25 42.88
C ARG A 22 -59.14 5.11 42.67
N LYS A 23 -58.60 4.72 43.85
CA LYS A 23 -58.44 3.35 44.39
C LYS A 23 -57.31 2.52 43.75
N SER A 24 -56.60 1.65 44.46
CA SER A 24 -56.73 1.10 45.81
C SER A 24 -55.37 0.44 46.14
N GLY A 25 -54.81 0.75 47.31
CA GLY A 25 -53.63 0.07 47.82
C GLY A 25 -53.95 -1.39 48.18
N GLN A 26 -53.04 -2.29 47.79
CA GLN A 26 -53.13 -3.71 48.12
C GLN A 26 -52.33 -3.99 49.40
N LYS A 27 -53.09 -4.27 50.47
CA LYS A 27 -52.86 -5.26 51.53
C LYS A 27 -51.49 -5.28 52.25
N ARG A 28 -51.50 -4.78 53.48
CA ARG A 28 -50.91 -5.50 54.62
C ARG A 28 -51.93 -5.61 55.75
N SER A 29 -52.01 -6.83 56.24
CA SER A 29 -52.92 -7.43 57.21
C SER A 29 -52.57 -7.01 58.63
N PHE A 30 -53.59 -6.62 59.41
CA PHE A 30 -53.72 -6.69 60.88
C PHE A 30 -55.09 -6.04 61.14
N GLY A 31 -56.17 -6.79 61.35
CA GLY A 31 -56.47 -7.59 62.53
C GLY A 31 -57.71 -6.93 63.14
N ASP A 32 -58.86 -7.59 63.01
CA ASP A 32 -60.14 -7.21 63.62
C ASP A 32 -59.93 -6.86 65.08
N LEU A 33 -60.32 -5.64 65.45
CA LEU A 33 -60.75 -5.34 66.80
C LEU A 33 -62.27 -5.19 66.69
N ASP A 34 -62.94 -6.30 66.98
CA ASP A 34 -64.37 -6.36 67.17
C ASP A 34 -64.77 -5.36 68.27
N ASP A 35 -65.81 -4.59 67.96
CA ASP A 35 -66.68 -3.91 68.90
C ASP A 35 -67.29 -4.97 69.83
N ASP A 36 -66.75 -5.10 71.04
CA ASP A 36 -67.48 -5.67 72.17
C ASP A 36 -67.56 -4.58 73.25
N ASP A 37 -68.62 -3.78 73.14
CA ASP A 37 -69.20 -2.99 74.23
C ASP A 37 -69.67 -3.96 75.34
N ASP A 38 -68.74 -4.45 76.16
CA ASP A 38 -69.09 -5.15 77.39
C ASP A 38 -69.41 -4.13 78.50
N ASP A 39 -70.69 -3.78 78.55
CA ASP A 39 -71.36 -3.08 79.65
C ASP A 39 -71.07 -3.76 81.00
N LEU A 40 -70.02 -3.26 81.67
CA LEU A 40 -69.47 -3.72 82.95
C LEU A 40 -70.42 -3.57 84.17
N PHE A 41 -71.69 -3.20 84.01
CA PHE A 41 -72.62 -3.00 85.14
C PHE A 41 -74.07 -3.46 84.90
N GLY A 42 -74.26 -4.70 84.42
CA GLY A 42 -75.54 -5.43 84.49
C GLY A 42 -75.74 -6.17 85.82
N SER A 43 -76.08 -5.47 86.91
CA SER A 43 -76.47 -6.12 88.16
C SER A 43 -77.89 -6.69 88.13
N LYS A 44 -78.01 -7.93 88.65
CA LYS A 44 -79.16 -8.62 89.30
C LYS A 44 -80.01 -9.66 88.53
N LYS A 45 -79.70 -10.92 88.90
CA LYS A 45 -80.52 -11.82 89.76
C LYS A 45 -81.37 -12.90 89.06
N GLY A 46 -80.88 -14.14 89.10
CA GLY A 46 -81.66 -15.36 88.90
C GLY A 46 -80.85 -16.59 89.36
N SER A 47 -81.46 -17.43 90.20
CA SER A 47 -80.83 -18.47 91.04
C SER A 47 -80.15 -19.64 90.31
N ILE A 48 -79.05 -20.15 90.85
CA ILE A 48 -78.60 -21.53 90.60
C ILE A 48 -78.65 -22.30 91.93
N LYS A 49 -79.55 -23.29 91.98
CA LYS A 49 -79.67 -24.28 93.06
C LYS A 49 -78.47 -25.21 93.01
N ALA A 50 -77.94 -25.52 94.18
CA ALA A 50 -76.86 -26.46 94.42
C ALA A 50 -77.23 -27.86 93.92
N GLU A 51 -76.49 -28.34 92.94
CA GLU A 51 -76.40 -29.75 92.57
C GLU A 51 -75.02 -30.23 93.05
N GLU A 52 -74.99 -31.38 93.73
CA GLU A 52 -73.79 -32.00 94.32
C GLU A 52 -72.67 -32.15 93.28
N THR A 53 -71.77 -31.16 93.24
CA THR A 53 -70.56 -31.25 92.43
C THR A 53 -69.63 -32.29 93.02
N ALA A 54 -69.37 -33.35 92.26
CA ALA A 54 -68.39 -34.38 92.54
C ALA A 54 -67.04 -33.76 93.01
N PRO A 55 -66.27 -34.42 93.91
CA PRO A 55 -65.09 -33.84 94.57
C PRO A 55 -64.01 -33.27 93.63
N GLY A 56 -63.96 -33.70 92.36
CA GLY A 56 -63.08 -33.11 91.34
C GLY A 56 -63.50 -31.71 90.86
N VAL A 57 -64.80 -31.40 90.85
CA VAL A 57 -65.33 -30.12 90.34
C VAL A 57 -65.13 -28.98 91.34
N ALA A 58 -65.34 -29.25 92.64
CA ALA A 58 -65.02 -28.28 93.71
C ALA A 58 -63.51 -27.99 93.79
N THR A 59 -62.68 -29.01 93.61
CA THR A 59 -61.21 -28.86 93.58
C THR A 59 -60.77 -28.04 92.35
N GLY A 60 -61.36 -28.28 91.18
CA GLY A 60 -61.13 -27.48 89.97
C GLY A 60 -61.48 -26.01 90.16
N MET A 61 -62.65 -25.70 90.73
CA MET A 61 -63.06 -24.31 91.02
C MET A 61 -62.10 -23.60 91.99
N ILE A 62 -61.62 -24.29 93.02
CA ILE A 62 -60.64 -23.73 93.97
C ILE A 62 -59.30 -23.43 93.27
N LEU A 63 -58.85 -24.31 92.38
CA LEU A 63 -57.62 -24.07 91.60
C LEU A 63 -57.78 -22.92 90.63
N SER A 64 -58.89 -22.83 89.88
CA SER A 64 -59.17 -21.71 88.99
C SER A 64 -59.27 -20.38 89.74
N LEU A 65 -59.88 -20.36 90.93
CA LEU A 65 -59.92 -19.16 91.77
C LEU A 65 -58.54 -18.77 92.30
N ARG A 66 -57.69 -19.74 92.66
CA ARG A 66 -56.31 -19.47 93.09
C ARG A 66 -55.44 -18.95 91.94
N GLU A 67 -55.58 -19.53 90.76
CA GLU A 67 -54.90 -19.09 89.55
C GLU A 67 -55.37 -17.68 89.14
N SER A 68 -56.68 -17.41 89.19
CA SER A 68 -57.24 -16.07 88.97
C SER A 68 -56.77 -15.06 90.03
N LEU A 69 -56.71 -15.44 91.31
CA LEU A 69 -56.18 -14.60 92.38
C LEU A 69 -54.69 -14.30 92.16
N GLN A 70 -53.90 -15.31 91.75
CA GLN A 70 -52.48 -15.15 91.48
C GLN A 70 -52.26 -14.25 90.26
N SER A 71 -53.01 -14.46 89.17
CA SER A 71 -53.02 -13.60 87.99
C SER A 71 -53.37 -12.16 88.36
N CYS A 72 -54.41 -11.95 89.17
CA CYS A 72 -54.78 -10.63 89.67
C CYS A 72 -53.65 -9.99 90.48
N LYS A 73 -52.96 -10.76 91.33
CA LYS A 73 -51.81 -10.29 92.09
C LYS A 73 -50.62 -9.90 91.20
N ASP A 74 -50.34 -10.66 90.15
CA ASP A 74 -49.26 -10.38 89.20
C ASP A 74 -49.59 -9.15 88.34
N THR A 75 -50.84 -8.99 87.92
CA THR A 75 -51.31 -7.76 87.25
C THR A 75 -51.20 -6.55 88.18
N LEU A 76 -51.53 -6.69 89.47
CA LEU A 76 -51.36 -5.61 90.45
C LEU A 76 -49.89 -5.21 90.56
N GLY A 77 -48.97 -6.17 90.65
CA GLY A 77 -47.53 -5.88 90.69
C GLY A 77 -47.02 -5.20 89.42
N THR A 78 -47.57 -5.55 88.26
CA THR A 78 -47.24 -4.89 86.98
C THR A 78 -47.74 -3.45 86.96
N CYS A 79 -49.01 -3.21 87.37
CA CYS A 79 -49.57 -1.87 87.49
C CYS A 79 -48.79 -1.01 88.50
N GLU A 80 -48.33 -1.59 89.61
CA GLU A 80 -47.49 -0.89 90.59
C GLU A 80 -46.14 -0.50 90.00
N ALA A 81 -45.51 -1.37 89.22
CA ALA A 81 -44.26 -1.06 88.52
C ALA A 81 -44.43 0.05 87.47
N GLU A 82 -45.47 -0.04 86.63
CA GLU A 82 -45.81 1.00 85.64
C GLU A 82 -46.15 2.34 86.31
N LEU A 83 -46.82 2.30 87.46
CA LEU A 83 -47.10 3.51 88.25
C LEU A 83 -45.80 4.14 88.78
N GLU A 84 -44.84 3.34 89.21
CA GLU A 84 -43.55 3.87 89.69
C GLU A 84 -42.68 4.40 88.54
N ASP A 85 -42.69 3.72 87.39
CA ASP A 85 -42.01 4.18 86.17
C ASP A 85 -42.59 5.53 85.69
N THR A 86 -43.91 5.66 85.64
CA THR A 86 -44.58 6.92 85.27
C THR A 86 -44.31 8.04 86.27
N LYS A 87 -44.28 7.76 87.58
CA LYS A 87 -43.83 8.75 88.59
C LYS A 87 -42.38 9.18 88.37
N SER A 88 -41.48 8.23 88.11
CA SER A 88 -40.07 8.54 87.86
C SER A 88 -39.93 9.44 86.63
N GLU A 89 -40.73 9.21 85.60
CA GLU A 89 -40.75 10.00 84.38
C GLU A 89 -41.27 11.41 84.65
N ILE A 90 -42.40 11.54 85.37
CA ILE A 90 -42.92 12.84 85.81
C ILE A 90 -41.86 13.62 86.61
N GLN A 91 -41.11 12.94 87.48
CA GLN A 91 -40.05 13.58 88.26
C GLN A 91 -38.85 14.02 87.41
N LYS A 92 -38.51 13.29 86.35
CA LYS A 92 -37.53 13.75 85.34
C LYS A 92 -38.03 15.00 84.64
N TRP A 93 -39.29 15.06 84.22
CA TRP A 93 -39.89 16.26 83.62
C TRP A 93 -39.81 17.45 84.57
N TYR A 94 -40.18 17.28 85.84
CA TYR A 94 -40.06 18.33 86.84
C TYR A 94 -38.61 18.83 87.01
N SER A 95 -37.65 17.91 87.05
CA SER A 95 -36.22 18.25 87.15
C SER A 95 -35.73 19.01 85.92
N ALA A 96 -36.19 18.64 84.72
CA ALA A 96 -35.82 19.32 83.47
C ALA A 96 -36.32 20.78 83.47
N PHE A 97 -37.58 21.02 83.89
CA PHE A 97 -38.13 22.38 83.98
C PHE A 97 -37.47 23.24 85.06
N GLN A 98 -37.01 22.64 86.17
CA GLN A 98 -36.31 23.38 87.23
C GLN A 98 -34.88 23.78 86.84
N ASN A 99 -34.24 23.02 85.96
CA ASN A 99 -32.87 23.26 85.52
C ASN A 99 -32.78 24.17 84.28
N GLU A 100 -33.93 24.61 83.73
CA GLU A 100 -33.97 25.42 82.51
C GLU A 100 -33.67 26.91 82.83
N PRO A 101 -32.62 27.51 82.23
CA PRO A 101 -32.20 28.88 82.53
C PRO A 101 -33.23 29.88 81.97
N GLY A 102 -34.15 30.33 82.80
CA GLY A 102 -35.18 31.32 82.44
C GLY A 102 -36.45 31.28 83.29
N ILE A 103 -36.64 30.23 84.08
CA ILE A 103 -37.80 30.06 84.97
C ILE A 103 -37.33 30.30 86.42
N GLY A 104 -37.96 31.24 87.13
CA GLY A 104 -37.57 31.59 88.50
C GLY A 104 -37.73 30.40 89.47
N PRO A 105 -36.89 30.28 90.51
CA PRO A 105 -36.96 29.16 91.45
C PRO A 105 -38.34 29.13 92.12
N GLY A 106 -39.04 28.00 91.99
CA GLY A 106 -40.39 27.79 92.54
C GLY A 106 -41.55 28.17 91.61
N SER A 107 -41.29 28.63 90.39
CA SER A 107 -42.32 28.75 89.36
C SER A 107 -42.30 27.51 88.46
N PHE A 108 -43.42 26.80 88.39
CA PHE A 108 -43.61 25.76 87.38
C PHE A 108 -44.19 26.41 86.12
N PRO A 109 -43.67 26.12 84.92
CA PRO A 109 -44.28 26.63 83.71
C PRO A 109 -45.71 26.12 83.64
N GLU A 110 -46.66 27.04 83.46
CA GLU A 110 -48.09 26.69 83.36
C GLU A 110 -48.26 25.60 82.29
N PRO A 111 -48.88 24.44 82.59
CA PRO A 111 -49.00 23.34 81.63
C PRO A 111 -49.58 23.77 80.28
N GLY A 112 -50.50 24.75 80.29
CA GLY A 112 -51.06 25.35 79.08
C GLY A 112 -50.06 26.11 78.21
N LEU A 113 -49.01 26.70 78.79
CA LEU A 113 -47.93 27.37 78.05
C LEU A 113 -46.97 26.37 77.42
N VAL A 114 -46.60 25.31 78.16
CA VAL A 114 -45.74 24.23 77.65
C VAL A 114 -46.42 23.50 76.48
N VAL A 115 -47.71 23.17 76.61
CA VAL A 115 -48.49 22.54 75.54
C VAL A 115 -48.58 23.45 74.31
N ARG A 116 -48.82 24.76 74.50
CA ARG A 116 -48.83 25.74 73.39
C ARG A 116 -47.47 25.86 72.70
N TYR A 117 -46.38 25.86 73.47
CA TYR A 117 -45.02 25.91 72.92
C TYR A 117 -44.71 24.63 72.15
N LEU A 118 -44.98 23.44 72.70
CA LEU A 118 -44.82 22.16 72.01
C LEU A 118 -45.66 22.10 70.74
N GLN A 119 -46.89 22.60 70.76
CA GLN A 119 -47.73 22.69 69.57
C GLN A 119 -47.15 23.62 68.51
N THR A 120 -46.55 24.75 68.92
CA THR A 120 -45.85 25.70 68.04
C THR A 120 -44.59 25.10 67.45
N VAL A 121 -43.78 24.41 68.26
CA VAL A 121 -42.58 23.70 67.79
C VAL A 121 -42.98 22.61 66.81
N LYS A 122 -43.98 21.79 67.14
CA LYS A 122 -44.47 20.71 66.27
C LYS A 122 -45.03 21.25 64.95
N SER A 123 -45.76 22.36 64.95
CA SER A 123 -46.24 22.98 63.70
C SER A 123 -45.08 23.57 62.88
N SER A 124 -44.08 24.16 63.53
CA SER A 124 -42.88 24.67 62.85
C SER A 124 -42.03 23.54 62.25
N GLU A 125 -41.90 22.40 62.93
CA GLU A 125 -41.20 21.22 62.44
C GLU A 125 -41.89 20.66 61.18
N VAL A 126 -43.22 20.53 61.23
CA VAL A 126 -44.01 20.08 60.07
C VAL A 126 -43.86 21.06 58.90
N SER A 127 -43.89 22.37 59.17
CA SER A 127 -43.70 23.39 58.14
C SER A 127 -42.31 23.32 57.50
N LEU A 128 -41.24 23.17 58.30
CA LEU A 128 -39.87 23.04 57.80
C LEU A 128 -39.67 21.75 57.00
N LYS A 129 -40.26 20.63 57.43
CA LYS A 129 -40.24 19.38 56.66
C LYS A 129 -40.94 19.55 55.31
N GLU A 130 -42.07 20.24 55.26
CA GLU A 130 -42.75 20.52 53.99
C GLU A 130 -41.92 21.41 53.06
N GLN A 131 -41.25 22.44 53.61
CA GLN A 131 -40.35 23.29 52.82
C GLN A 131 -39.13 22.52 52.29
N LEU A 132 -38.56 21.63 53.10
CA LEU A 132 -37.44 20.76 52.70
C LEU A 132 -37.87 19.84 51.55
N GLU A 133 -39.04 19.21 51.64
CA GLU A 133 -39.55 18.34 50.57
C GLU A 133 -39.88 19.13 49.30
N LYS A 134 -40.39 20.36 49.43
CA LYS A 134 -40.55 21.27 48.28
C LYS A 134 -39.21 21.64 47.65
N ALA A 135 -38.17 21.90 48.45
CA ALA A 135 -36.83 22.21 47.97
C ALA A 135 -36.21 21.03 47.23
N LYS A 136 -36.27 19.81 47.80
CA LYS A 136 -35.79 18.58 47.14
C LYS A 136 -36.49 18.31 45.82
N LYS A 137 -37.81 18.50 45.75
CA LYS A 137 -38.58 18.35 44.50
C LYS A 137 -38.14 19.37 43.44
N LYS A 138 -37.88 20.61 43.83
CA LYS A 138 -37.35 21.65 42.93
C LYS A 138 -35.94 21.33 42.45
N GLU A 139 -35.07 20.88 43.34
CA GLU A 139 -33.70 20.47 43.01
C GLU A 139 -33.70 19.31 42.01
N ALA A 140 -34.50 18.27 42.25
CA ALA A 140 -34.64 17.15 41.32
C ALA A 140 -35.16 17.60 39.93
N ALA A 141 -36.13 18.52 39.92
CA ALA A 141 -36.61 19.10 38.66
C ALA A 141 -35.50 19.88 37.93
N PHE A 142 -34.69 20.66 38.66
CA PHE A 142 -33.56 21.38 38.07
C PHE A 142 -32.51 20.44 37.48
N ILE A 143 -32.13 19.37 38.20
CA ILE A 143 -31.18 18.36 37.69
C ILE A 143 -31.66 17.80 36.35
N VAL A 144 -32.94 17.42 36.25
CA VAL A 144 -33.51 16.90 35.00
C VAL A 144 -33.48 17.95 33.88
N THR A 145 -33.83 19.22 34.19
CA THR A 145 -33.79 20.28 33.19
C THR A 145 -32.38 20.62 32.72
N PHE A 146 -31.39 20.60 33.62
CA PHE A 146 -29.99 20.82 33.27
C PHE A 146 -29.46 19.70 32.39
N ALA A 147 -29.73 18.44 32.73
CA ALA A 147 -29.34 17.29 31.91
C ALA A 147 -29.92 17.38 30.48
N LYS A 148 -31.20 17.77 30.35
CA LYS A 148 -31.82 17.98 29.03
C LYS A 148 -31.15 19.12 28.24
N ARG A 149 -30.83 20.24 28.90
CA ARG A 149 -30.12 21.35 28.23
C ARG A 149 -28.70 20.99 27.84
N GLU A 150 -27.98 20.21 28.65
CA GLU A 150 -26.64 19.72 28.31
C GLU A 150 -26.66 18.75 27.11
N GLN A 151 -27.69 17.89 27.04
CA GLN A 151 -27.94 17.04 25.88
C GLN A 151 -28.19 17.89 24.62
N GLU A 152 -29.10 18.85 24.68
CA GLU A 152 -29.41 19.76 23.56
C GLU A 152 -28.17 20.53 23.08
N ILE A 153 -27.34 21.03 23.99
CA ILE A 153 -26.07 21.68 23.65
C ILE A 153 -25.14 20.71 22.90
N THR A 154 -25.11 19.44 23.29
CA THR A 154 -24.26 18.42 22.66
C THR A 154 -24.76 18.08 21.25
N GLU A 155 -26.08 17.97 21.07
CA GLU A 155 -26.73 17.76 19.78
C GLU A 155 -26.50 18.96 18.83
N LEU A 156 -26.71 20.19 19.31
CA LEU A 156 -26.43 21.40 18.54
C LEU A 156 -24.95 21.50 18.14
N LYS A 157 -24.02 21.15 19.04
CA LYS A 157 -22.59 21.06 18.71
C LYS A 157 -22.29 20.04 17.62
N ALA A 158 -23.01 18.92 17.58
CA ALA A 158 -22.87 17.92 16.52
C ALA A 158 -23.36 18.45 15.18
N VAL A 159 -24.55 19.05 15.13
CA VAL A 159 -25.10 19.68 13.92
C VAL A 159 -24.16 20.75 13.36
N VAL A 160 -23.57 21.59 14.22
CA VAL A 160 -22.59 22.61 13.80
C VAL A 160 -21.34 21.97 13.19
N ARG A 161 -20.84 20.86 13.74
CA ARG A 161 -19.69 20.14 13.16
C ARG A 161 -20.02 19.60 11.78
N ASP A 162 -21.21 19.03 11.59
CA ASP A 162 -21.64 18.47 10.32
C ASP A 162 -21.86 19.55 9.27
N LEU A 163 -22.52 20.66 9.61
CA LEU A 163 -22.67 21.82 8.73
C LEU A 163 -21.31 22.41 8.34
N ARG A 164 -20.35 22.50 9.27
CA ARG A 164 -18.97 22.92 8.96
C ARG A 164 -18.27 21.96 8.01
N ALA A 165 -18.54 20.65 8.12
CA ALA A 165 -18.02 19.66 7.19
C ALA A 165 -18.64 19.81 5.79
N GLN A 166 -19.94 20.07 5.70
CA GLN A 166 -20.65 20.35 4.43
C GLN A 166 -20.20 21.66 3.77
N LEU A 167 -19.89 22.70 4.57
CA LEU A 167 -19.43 23.99 4.06
C LEU A 167 -18.01 23.93 3.48
N LYS A 168 -17.20 22.94 3.84
CA LYS A 168 -15.90 22.72 3.19
C LYS A 168 -16.17 22.21 1.77
N PRO A 169 -15.86 22.97 0.70
CA PRO A 169 -16.18 22.54 -0.64
C PRO A 169 -15.43 21.23 -0.94
N PRO A 170 -16.14 20.13 -1.29
CA PRO A 170 -15.52 18.82 -1.48
C PRO A 170 -14.59 18.75 -2.70
N SER A 171 -14.62 19.74 -3.61
CA SER A 171 -13.74 19.78 -4.78
C SER A 171 -13.27 21.20 -5.13
N MET A 172 -12.10 21.28 -5.76
CA MET A 172 -11.57 22.53 -6.34
C MET A 172 -12.52 23.16 -7.37
N GLN A 173 -13.36 22.36 -8.04
CA GLN A 173 -14.35 22.86 -9.01
C GLN A 173 -15.46 23.68 -8.36
N ALA A 174 -15.94 23.28 -7.18
CA ALA A 174 -16.93 24.09 -6.43
C ALA A 174 -16.34 25.45 -5.99
N ARG A 175 -15.05 25.48 -5.65
CA ARG A 175 -14.32 26.75 -5.42
C ARG A 175 -14.24 27.61 -6.69
N LYS A 176 -14.05 27.01 -7.87
CA LYS A 176 -14.08 27.74 -9.15
C LYS A 176 -15.47 28.31 -9.48
N LEU A 177 -16.53 27.60 -9.10
CA LEU A 177 -17.91 28.04 -9.35
C LEU A 177 -18.36 29.19 -8.42
N LEU A 178 -17.78 29.26 -7.21
CA LEU A 178 -18.06 30.30 -6.20
C LEU A 178 -17.17 31.53 -6.33
N LEU A 179 -16.08 31.44 -7.09
CA LEU A 179 -15.33 32.63 -7.50
C LEU A 179 -16.05 33.25 -8.69
N ASP A 180 -16.27 34.56 -8.64
CA ASP A 180 -16.73 35.32 -9.79
C ASP A 180 -15.85 34.96 -11.01
N PRO A 181 -16.42 34.69 -12.20
CA PRO A 181 -15.65 34.27 -13.37
C PRO A 181 -14.47 35.20 -13.70
N ALA A 182 -14.61 36.52 -13.52
CA ALA A 182 -13.53 37.47 -13.78
C ALA A 182 -12.43 37.38 -12.71
N ILE A 183 -12.82 37.19 -11.44
CA ILE A 183 -11.84 36.95 -10.35
C ILE A 183 -11.09 35.63 -10.57
N HIS A 184 -11.77 34.56 -11.01
CA HIS A 184 -11.12 33.29 -11.30
C HIS A 184 -10.11 33.41 -12.45
N GLU A 185 -10.47 34.15 -13.50
CA GLU A 185 -9.60 34.43 -14.63
C GLU A 185 -8.35 35.22 -14.20
N GLU A 186 -8.50 36.27 -13.40
CA GLU A 186 -7.36 37.03 -12.87
C GLU A 186 -6.46 36.19 -11.97
N PHE A 187 -7.03 35.36 -11.09
CA PHE A 187 -6.25 34.42 -10.28
C PHE A 187 -5.48 33.42 -11.14
N THR A 188 -6.10 32.92 -12.21
CA THR A 188 -5.45 31.98 -13.14
C THR A 188 -4.33 32.68 -13.90
N ARG A 189 -4.56 33.91 -14.37
CA ARG A 189 -3.56 34.75 -15.04
C ARG A 189 -2.37 35.04 -14.13
N LEU A 190 -2.63 35.44 -12.89
CA LEU A 190 -1.59 35.70 -11.88
C LEU A 190 -0.81 34.44 -11.56
N LYS A 191 -1.48 33.29 -11.40
CA LYS A 191 -0.80 32.01 -11.17
C LYS A 191 0.13 31.65 -12.32
N ASN A 192 -0.35 31.72 -13.56
CA ASN A 192 0.46 31.44 -14.74
C ASN A 192 1.66 32.41 -14.85
N LEU A 193 1.43 33.70 -14.54
CA LEU A 193 2.50 34.70 -14.54
C LEU A 193 3.56 34.39 -13.47
N VAL A 194 3.16 33.96 -12.28
CA VAL A 194 4.09 33.54 -11.23
C VAL A 194 4.90 32.32 -11.68
N GLU A 195 4.25 31.29 -12.21
CA GLU A 195 4.93 30.09 -12.73
C GLU A 195 5.93 30.43 -13.86
N GLU A 196 5.56 31.34 -14.77
CA GLU A 196 6.44 31.84 -15.83
C GLU A 196 7.66 32.58 -15.26
N LYS A 197 7.45 33.46 -14.28
CA LYS A 197 8.54 34.21 -13.65
C LYS A 197 9.44 33.31 -12.81
N GLU A 198 8.91 32.33 -12.10
CA GLU A 198 9.69 31.33 -11.37
C GLU A 198 10.57 30.51 -12.31
N LYS A 199 10.02 30.09 -13.47
CA LYS A 199 10.81 29.43 -14.52
C LYS A 199 11.93 30.34 -15.02
N LYS A 200 11.64 31.62 -15.27
CA LYS A 200 12.64 32.59 -15.72
C LYS A 200 13.73 32.84 -14.68
N VAL A 201 13.37 32.92 -13.40
CA VAL A 201 14.32 33.02 -12.30
C VAL A 201 15.22 31.79 -12.25
N LYS A 202 14.64 30.59 -12.38
CA LYS A 202 15.42 29.35 -12.42
C LYS A 202 16.37 29.31 -13.62
N GLU A 203 15.90 29.64 -14.82
CA GLU A 203 16.75 29.74 -16.02
C GLU A 203 17.90 30.74 -15.82
N LEU A 204 17.62 31.92 -15.25
CA LEU A 204 18.66 32.92 -14.99
C LEU A 204 19.63 32.46 -13.88
N GLN A 205 19.15 31.78 -12.84
CA GLN A 205 19.99 31.16 -11.82
C GLN A 205 20.89 30.06 -12.41
N ASP A 206 20.35 29.21 -13.27
CA ASP A 206 21.08 28.16 -13.97
C ASP A 206 22.13 28.77 -14.91
N ASN A 207 21.79 29.84 -15.64
CA ASN A 207 22.74 30.58 -16.48
C ASN A 207 23.84 31.26 -15.65
N VAL A 208 23.50 31.87 -14.51
CA VAL A 208 24.49 32.43 -13.59
C VAL A 208 25.38 31.34 -13.01
N ALA A 209 24.84 30.18 -12.65
CA ALA A 209 25.61 29.03 -12.19
C ALA A 209 26.53 28.48 -13.29
N ALA A 210 26.06 28.46 -14.54
CA ALA A 210 26.85 28.07 -15.70
C ALA A 210 27.97 29.08 -16.01
N VAL A 211 27.72 30.38 -15.87
CA VAL A 211 28.74 31.43 -16.04
C VAL A 211 29.72 31.45 -14.87
N ASN A 212 29.27 31.08 -13.67
CA ASN A 212 30.11 30.86 -12.48
C ASN A 212 30.85 29.51 -12.51
N PHE A 213 30.66 28.70 -13.56
CA PHE A 213 31.52 27.55 -13.83
C PHE A 213 32.94 28.08 -14.07
N THR A 214 33.75 28.04 -13.03
CA THR A 214 35.17 28.29 -13.14
C THR A 214 35.87 26.96 -13.39
N PRO A 215 36.71 26.84 -14.44
CA PRO A 215 37.56 25.67 -14.64
C PRO A 215 38.46 25.35 -13.44
N GLN A 216 38.61 26.32 -12.52
CA GLN A 216 39.38 26.19 -11.29
C GLN A 216 38.60 25.67 -10.07
N SER A 217 37.26 25.69 -10.08
CA SER A 217 36.44 25.10 -9.01
C SER A 217 36.65 23.58 -8.92
N LYS A 218 36.43 22.97 -7.74
CA LYS A 218 36.60 21.52 -7.56
C LYS A 218 35.76 20.69 -8.54
N MET A 219 34.50 21.10 -8.77
CA MET A 219 33.62 20.47 -9.74
C MET A 219 34.06 20.75 -11.19
N GLY A 220 34.47 21.99 -11.49
CA GLY A 220 34.97 22.37 -12.81
C GLY A 220 36.24 21.64 -13.21
N LYS A 221 37.19 21.47 -12.28
CA LYS A 221 38.41 20.68 -12.48
C LYS A 221 38.08 19.20 -12.77
N MET A 222 37.13 18.63 -12.04
CA MET A 222 36.70 17.24 -12.25
C MET A 222 36.03 17.06 -13.62
N LEU A 223 35.16 17.98 -14.03
CA LEU A 223 34.50 17.94 -15.33
C LEU A 223 35.51 18.11 -16.48
N MET A 224 36.43 19.07 -16.36
CA MET A 224 37.49 19.29 -17.36
C MET A 224 38.47 18.11 -17.43
N ALA A 225 38.77 17.46 -16.30
CA ALA A 225 39.53 16.21 -16.30
C ALA A 225 38.78 15.11 -17.06
N LYS A 226 37.47 14.95 -16.81
CA LYS A 226 36.64 13.98 -17.52
C LYS A 226 36.51 14.28 -19.02
N CYS A 227 36.41 15.55 -19.40
CA CYS A 227 36.42 15.96 -20.81
C CYS A 227 37.76 15.63 -21.48
N ARG A 228 38.89 15.87 -20.79
CA ARG A 228 40.21 15.48 -21.31
C ARG A 228 40.35 13.98 -21.47
N THR A 229 39.96 13.17 -20.49
CA THR A 229 40.05 11.71 -20.60
C THR A 229 39.17 11.17 -21.73
N LEU A 230 37.93 11.67 -21.87
CA LEU A 230 37.05 11.27 -22.97
C LEU A 230 37.59 11.70 -24.33
N GLN A 231 38.30 12.82 -24.40
CA GLN A 231 38.93 13.29 -25.63
C GLN A 231 40.16 12.43 -25.98
N GLU A 232 40.99 12.09 -24.99
CA GLU A 232 42.10 11.16 -25.14
C GLU A 232 41.61 9.76 -25.59
N GLU A 233 40.55 9.22 -24.97
CA GLU A 233 39.95 7.94 -25.37
C GLU A 233 39.42 7.98 -26.81
N ASN A 234 38.77 9.06 -27.23
CA ASN A 234 38.28 9.21 -28.60
C ASN A 234 39.42 9.34 -29.61
N GLU A 235 40.49 10.05 -29.25
CA GLU A 235 41.70 10.13 -30.07
C GLU A 235 42.35 8.75 -30.20
N GLU A 236 42.43 7.97 -29.12
CA GLU A 236 42.95 6.59 -29.14
C GLU A 236 42.07 5.64 -29.97
N ILE A 237 40.74 5.76 -29.89
CA ILE A 237 39.83 5.01 -30.78
C ILE A 237 40.08 5.40 -32.24
N GLY A 238 40.26 6.68 -32.52
CA GLY A 238 40.57 7.20 -33.86
C GLY A 238 41.91 6.69 -34.39
N THR A 239 42.96 6.70 -33.56
CA THR A 239 44.28 6.17 -33.93
C THR A 239 44.17 4.67 -34.19
N LEU A 240 43.61 3.88 -33.28
CA LEU A 240 43.43 2.43 -33.46
C LEU A 240 42.63 2.08 -34.73
N ALA A 241 41.57 2.83 -35.02
CA ALA A 241 40.77 2.63 -36.24
C ALA A 241 41.60 2.93 -37.51
N SER A 242 42.37 4.02 -37.50
CA SER A 242 43.22 4.41 -38.63
C SER A 242 44.42 3.47 -38.81
N GLU A 243 45.08 3.09 -37.71
CA GLU A 243 46.22 2.18 -37.68
C GLU A 243 45.82 0.77 -38.13
N GLY A 244 44.65 0.28 -37.69
CA GLY A 244 44.13 -1.01 -38.12
C GLY A 244 43.95 -1.08 -39.64
N LYS A 245 43.38 -0.04 -40.24
CA LYS A 245 43.19 0.00 -41.69
C LYS A 245 44.50 0.18 -42.46
N ILE A 246 45.40 1.01 -41.95
CA ILE A 246 46.74 1.22 -42.53
C ILE A 246 47.55 -0.08 -42.47
N HIS A 247 47.52 -0.80 -41.36
CA HIS A 247 48.22 -2.08 -41.20
C HIS A 247 47.66 -3.15 -42.15
N GLU A 248 46.34 -3.29 -42.26
CA GLU A 248 45.69 -4.21 -43.20
C GLU A 248 46.11 -3.92 -44.66
N LEU A 249 46.08 -2.64 -45.06
CA LEU A 249 46.53 -2.22 -46.38
C LEU A 249 48.04 -2.47 -46.58
N GLY A 250 48.86 -2.26 -45.55
CA GLY A 250 50.29 -2.56 -45.56
C GLY A 250 50.57 -4.04 -45.81
N MET A 251 49.84 -4.94 -45.15
CA MET A 251 49.94 -6.39 -45.37
C MET A 251 49.55 -6.77 -46.80
N LYS A 252 48.43 -6.24 -47.31
CA LYS A 252 48.00 -6.48 -48.70
C LYS A 252 49.03 -5.99 -49.71
N LEU A 253 49.63 -4.81 -49.47
CA LEU A 253 50.69 -4.26 -50.31
C LEU A 253 51.94 -5.14 -50.31
N ALA A 254 52.37 -5.64 -49.15
CA ALA A 254 53.51 -6.54 -49.03
C ALA A 254 53.28 -7.86 -49.79
N LEU A 255 52.09 -8.46 -49.65
CA LEU A 255 51.69 -9.65 -50.38
C LEU A 255 51.72 -9.42 -51.90
N GLN A 256 51.14 -8.31 -52.36
CA GLN A 256 51.16 -7.94 -53.77
C GLN A 256 52.57 -7.71 -54.32
N LYS A 257 53.47 -7.10 -53.53
CA LYS A 257 54.88 -6.97 -53.91
C LYS A 257 55.56 -8.34 -54.07
N SER A 258 55.29 -9.28 -53.17
CA SER A 258 55.81 -10.64 -53.25
C SER A 258 55.30 -11.37 -54.50
N GLN A 259 54.00 -11.27 -54.79
CA GLN A 259 53.40 -11.89 -55.99
C GLN A 259 53.96 -11.30 -57.28
N ASN A 260 54.15 -9.97 -57.34
CA ASN A 260 54.78 -9.32 -58.48
C ASN A 260 56.25 -9.72 -58.65
N ALA A 261 57.00 -9.90 -57.55
CA ALA A 261 58.37 -10.39 -57.62
C ALA A 261 58.42 -11.82 -58.18
N GLU A 262 57.52 -12.69 -57.73
CA GLU A 262 57.41 -14.06 -58.23
C GLU A 262 57.09 -14.11 -59.72
N LEU A 263 56.10 -13.32 -60.18
CA LEU A 263 55.79 -13.21 -61.61
C LEU A 263 56.98 -12.73 -62.43
N ARG A 264 57.73 -11.74 -61.93
CA ARG A 264 58.95 -11.26 -62.60
C ARG A 264 60.00 -12.36 -62.70
N ASN A 265 60.21 -13.13 -61.65
CA ASN A 265 61.14 -14.26 -61.65
C ASN A 265 60.70 -15.34 -62.65
N GLN A 266 59.41 -15.65 -62.73
CA GLN A 266 58.87 -16.60 -63.70
C GLN A 266 59.06 -16.12 -65.14
N PHE A 267 58.83 -14.83 -65.41
CA PHE A 267 59.09 -14.26 -66.73
C PHE A 267 60.58 -14.24 -67.08
N GLU A 268 61.47 -14.00 -66.12
CA GLU A 268 62.92 -14.10 -66.34
C GLU A 268 63.33 -15.52 -66.68
N GLY A 269 62.89 -16.52 -65.89
CA GLY A 269 63.16 -17.92 -66.18
C GLY A 269 62.62 -18.36 -67.56
N LEU A 270 61.46 -17.86 -67.98
CA LEU A 270 60.94 -18.10 -69.33
C LEU A 270 61.80 -17.44 -70.41
N ARG A 271 62.30 -16.22 -70.19
CA ARG A 271 63.23 -15.55 -71.11
C ARG A 271 64.52 -16.34 -71.26
N GLU A 272 65.14 -16.75 -70.17
CA GLU A 272 66.36 -17.56 -70.18
C GLU A 272 66.13 -18.89 -70.93
N TYR A 273 64.98 -19.55 -70.71
CA TYR A 273 64.62 -20.76 -71.45
C TYR A 273 64.48 -20.51 -72.95
N MET A 274 63.79 -19.44 -73.36
CA MET A 274 63.64 -19.07 -74.78
C MET A 274 64.98 -18.73 -75.43
N GLU A 275 65.87 -18.04 -74.71
CA GLU A 275 67.23 -17.75 -75.18
C GLU A 275 68.03 -19.04 -75.37
N GLY A 276 67.95 -19.96 -74.41
CA GLY A 276 68.54 -21.30 -74.51
C GLY A 276 68.07 -22.06 -75.75
N LEU A 277 66.75 -22.09 -75.99
CA LEU A 277 66.18 -22.74 -77.17
C LEU A 277 66.59 -22.05 -78.47
N THR A 278 66.67 -20.71 -78.49
CA THR A 278 67.15 -19.95 -79.65
C THR A 278 68.60 -20.30 -79.97
N ASN A 279 69.47 -20.37 -78.96
CA ASN A 279 70.87 -20.78 -79.11
C ASN A 279 70.99 -22.23 -79.63
N GLU A 280 70.14 -23.15 -79.17
CA GLU A 280 70.10 -24.53 -79.68
C GLU A 280 69.65 -24.59 -81.15
N VAL A 281 68.66 -23.79 -81.53
CA VAL A 281 68.21 -23.66 -82.92
C VAL A 281 69.31 -23.09 -83.80
N GLU A 282 70.03 -22.06 -83.35
CA GLU A 282 71.18 -21.50 -84.08
C GLU A 282 72.29 -22.54 -84.29
N LYS A 283 72.69 -23.27 -83.24
CA LYS A 283 73.67 -24.36 -83.35
C LYS A 283 73.20 -25.48 -84.28
N SER A 284 71.92 -25.84 -84.21
CA SER A 284 71.33 -26.84 -85.11
C SER A 284 71.37 -26.37 -86.56
N ASN A 285 71.04 -25.09 -86.82
CA ASN A 285 71.12 -24.48 -88.14
C ASN A 285 72.56 -24.45 -88.68
N GLU A 286 73.55 -24.09 -87.86
CA GLU A 286 74.97 -24.13 -88.21
C GLU A 286 75.44 -25.54 -88.60
N MET A 287 75.00 -26.56 -87.83
CA MET A 287 75.29 -27.97 -88.13
C MET A 287 74.68 -28.39 -89.47
N VAL A 288 73.42 -28.00 -89.74
CA VAL A 288 72.75 -28.28 -91.01
C VAL A 288 73.48 -27.63 -92.18
N LEU A 289 73.95 -26.38 -92.03
CA LEU A 289 74.74 -25.70 -93.07
C LEU A 289 76.05 -26.44 -93.36
N THR A 290 76.76 -26.86 -92.32
CA THR A 290 78.00 -27.64 -92.46
C THR A 290 77.75 -28.97 -93.17
N LEU A 291 76.70 -29.70 -92.79
CA LEU A 291 76.32 -30.96 -93.43
C LEU A 291 75.92 -30.75 -94.90
N LYS A 292 75.23 -29.66 -95.24
CA LYS A 292 74.92 -29.31 -96.64
C LYS A 292 76.18 -29.04 -97.45
N GLN A 293 77.15 -28.29 -96.89
CA GLN A 293 78.42 -28.04 -97.57
C GLN A 293 79.19 -29.34 -97.81
N GLN A 294 79.28 -30.21 -96.80
CA GLN A 294 79.90 -31.53 -96.96
C GLN A 294 79.19 -32.39 -98.01
N LEU A 295 77.86 -32.33 -98.07
CA LEU A 295 77.07 -33.03 -99.09
C LEU A 295 77.38 -32.50 -100.50
N GLU A 296 77.45 -31.18 -100.68
CA GLU A 296 77.83 -30.55 -101.96
C GLU A 296 79.26 -30.93 -102.38
N GLU A 297 80.21 -30.94 -101.45
CA GLU A 297 81.59 -31.40 -101.70
C GLU A 297 81.61 -32.87 -102.15
N LYS A 298 80.86 -33.75 -101.47
CA LYS A 298 80.71 -35.16 -101.86
C LYS A 298 80.04 -35.30 -103.22
N ASP A 299 79.01 -34.51 -103.53
CA ASP A 299 78.36 -34.51 -104.83
C ASP A 299 79.32 -34.07 -105.95
N LEU A 300 80.20 -33.10 -105.69
CA LEU A 300 81.27 -32.69 -106.63
C LEU A 300 82.32 -33.78 -106.81
N GLU A 301 82.75 -34.44 -105.74
CA GLU A 301 83.65 -35.61 -105.80
C GLU A 301 83.02 -36.72 -106.66
N ILE A 302 81.74 -37.04 -106.41
CA ILE A 302 81.00 -38.07 -107.16
C ILE A 302 80.89 -37.66 -108.64
N LYS A 303 80.55 -36.40 -108.96
CA LYS A 303 80.54 -35.90 -110.35
C LYS A 303 81.90 -36.06 -111.03
N THR A 304 82.98 -35.69 -110.34
CA THR A 304 84.35 -35.82 -110.85
C THR A 304 84.72 -37.27 -111.12
N ILE A 305 84.36 -38.19 -110.21
CA ILE A 305 84.57 -39.64 -110.39
C ILE A 305 83.74 -40.15 -111.57
N ARG A 306 82.48 -39.76 -111.71
CA ARG A 306 81.64 -40.12 -112.87
C ARG A 306 82.25 -39.64 -114.18
N ASP A 307 82.70 -38.39 -114.24
CA ASP A 307 83.35 -37.84 -115.44
C ASP A 307 84.66 -38.57 -115.76
N ALA A 308 85.42 -38.96 -114.74
CA ALA A 308 86.64 -39.75 -114.91
C ALA A 308 86.34 -41.18 -115.40
N LEU A 309 85.28 -41.81 -114.90
CA LEU A 309 84.79 -43.12 -115.39
C LEU A 309 84.32 -43.01 -116.84
N TYR A 310 83.51 -42.00 -117.18
CA TYR A 310 83.05 -41.75 -118.55
C TYR A 310 84.22 -41.52 -119.53
N LYS A 311 85.23 -40.74 -119.13
CA LYS A 311 86.46 -40.56 -119.92
C LYS A 311 87.28 -41.84 -120.05
N LYS A 312 87.20 -42.75 -119.08
CA LYS A 312 87.88 -44.05 -119.12
C LYS A 312 87.15 -45.01 -120.06
N GLU A 313 85.82 -45.04 -120.04
CA GLU A 313 84.97 -45.75 -121.01
C GLU A 313 85.24 -45.26 -122.44
N LEU A 314 85.27 -43.95 -122.72
CA LEU A 314 85.64 -43.41 -124.04
C LEU A 314 87.06 -43.78 -124.50
N LYS A 315 87.99 -43.96 -123.55
CA LYS A 315 89.37 -44.40 -123.86
C LYS A 315 89.48 -45.90 -124.06
N GLU A 316 88.58 -46.69 -123.48
CA GLU A 316 88.47 -48.13 -123.75
C GLU A 316 87.80 -48.36 -125.12
N GLU A 317 86.75 -47.58 -125.47
CA GLU A 317 86.15 -47.61 -126.82
C GLU A 317 87.14 -47.18 -127.93
N HIS A 318 88.00 -46.17 -127.70
CA HIS A 318 89.06 -45.79 -128.65
C HIS A 318 90.27 -46.74 -128.69
N LYS A 319 90.31 -47.76 -127.82
CA LYS A 319 91.37 -48.80 -127.81
C LYS A 319 90.89 -50.13 -128.40
N ASP A 320 89.58 -50.34 -128.51
CA ASP A 320 88.98 -51.56 -129.10
C ASP A 320 88.60 -51.42 -130.59
N ASP A 321 88.69 -50.24 -131.21
CA ASP A 321 88.57 -50.05 -132.67
C ASP A 321 89.86 -50.44 -133.46
N SER A 322 90.82 -51.12 -132.84
CA SER A 322 92.01 -51.67 -133.53
C SER A 322 92.32 -53.15 -133.22
N ALA A 323 91.33 -53.98 -132.87
CA ALA A 323 91.46 -55.44 -132.94
C ALA A 323 90.08 -56.10 -133.15
N VAL A 324 89.96 -56.82 -134.25
CA VAL A 324 88.72 -57.16 -134.96
C VAL A 324 88.22 -58.57 -134.60
N ASP A 325 86.90 -58.66 -134.39
CA ASP A 325 85.97 -59.78 -134.72
C ASP A 325 86.04 -61.13 -133.95
N ALA A 326 84.95 -61.48 -133.26
CA ALA A 326 84.08 -62.64 -133.58
C ALA A 326 82.99 -62.95 -132.52
N LYS A 327 81.71 -62.88 -132.97
CA LYS A 327 80.54 -63.73 -132.63
C LYS A 327 79.99 -63.71 -131.17
N SER A 328 78.69 -63.76 -130.86
CA SER A 328 77.43 -63.98 -131.60
C SER A 328 76.25 -63.84 -130.62
N ASP A 329 75.12 -63.32 -131.13
CA ASP A 329 73.70 -63.69 -130.90
C ASP A 329 73.10 -63.84 -129.49
N GLU A 330 72.10 -63.00 -129.20
CA GLU A 330 70.65 -63.32 -128.98
C GLU A 330 70.30 -63.55 -127.50
N ALA A 331 69.17 -63.14 -126.92
CA ALA A 331 68.00 -62.34 -127.28
C ALA A 331 67.12 -62.23 -126.00
N ILE A 332 65.99 -61.52 -126.12
CA ILE A 332 64.75 -61.58 -125.28
C ILE A 332 64.76 -60.64 -124.04
N SER A 333 64.14 -59.45 -124.07
CA SER A 333 62.68 -59.11 -124.13
C SER A 333 62.02 -58.95 -122.75
N GLY A 334 61.36 -57.79 -122.59
CA GLY A 334 60.12 -57.62 -121.83
C GLY A 334 60.29 -56.77 -120.56
N LYS A 335 59.74 -55.55 -120.47
CA LYS A 335 58.33 -55.08 -120.38
C LYS A 335 57.90 -54.83 -118.92
N ALA A 336 57.29 -53.66 -118.73
CA ALA A 336 56.20 -53.32 -117.80
C ALA A 336 56.55 -53.24 -116.29
N GLU A 337 56.39 -52.07 -115.65
CA GLU A 337 55.14 -51.57 -115.01
C GLU A 337 55.10 -52.08 -113.54
N ILE A 338 54.89 -51.28 -112.48
CA ILE A 338 53.58 -51.07 -111.86
C ILE A 338 53.75 -50.33 -110.49
N GLU A 339 52.80 -49.41 -110.27
CA GLU A 339 52.07 -48.98 -109.05
C GLU A 339 52.72 -48.51 -107.72
N VAL A 340 52.18 -47.33 -107.34
CA VAL A 340 51.68 -46.84 -106.03
C VAL A 340 52.68 -46.31 -105.01
#